data_AF-A0A9E0XHW7-F1
#
_entry.id   AF-A0A9E0XHW7-F1
#
_cell.length_a   1.000
_cell.length_b   1.000
_cell.length_c   1.000
_cell.angle_alpha   90.00
_cell.angle_beta   90.00
_cell.angle_gamma   90.00
#
_symmetry.space_group_name_H-M   'P 1'
#
loop_
_entity.id
_entity.type
_entity.pdbx_description
1 polymer ?
#
loop_
_entity_poly.entity_id
_entity_poly.type
_entity_poly.pdbx_seq_one_letter_code
_entity_poly.pdbx_strand_id
1 'polypeptide(L)'
;MSKHKLPIGIQDFEKIITNGFTYIDKTKLIYQLIVQGNSYFLSRPRRFGKSLLISTLYAIFAGKRDLFKNLWIHTSDWEWISYPIIYLDMSTINSRSSEMLEQDLIRVLNEIASQYKCILTGTTAANYLENLIHQLADDKKVVILIDEYDRPLIDNIDDLEIAKSNLRILREFYTILKAQDHNIKFAILTGVTKFAKVSVFSGLNNLNDLTMSNEYSALLGYTRSELEHYFKKEVESVASVNELAIEECYEKIKEWYNGYKFSKSGELVYNPFSTLKLLDSKDFAAYWFETGTPSFLIDLISKREFNLSNLEQINVSAQSFSSFDIEDLPTLPLLYQTGYLTIKSYVPHISAYCLGFPNREVSQSFSESLLTSFARSQSECNKLLFEISANLYTQPWEYSQFFDLMAHLLALIPYDLYVKHERYFHSLFYLTIKLAGFQIGAEIHTQQGRTDAVLEAKDKVIIFEFKLNESPQAAIDQIMQKKYYELYQKSNRPIYLAGINFNGEERSIDGWEVKQL
;
A
#
# COMPACT_ATOMS: atom_id res chain seq x y z
N MET A 1 -35.72 11.26 1.70
CA MET A 1 -34.61 11.52 0.74
C MET A 1 -33.92 10.20 0.47
N SER A 2 -33.72 9.81 -0.79
CA SER A 2 -33.08 8.53 -1.12
C SER A 2 -31.65 8.51 -0.59
N LYS A 3 -31.30 7.49 0.20
CA LYS A 3 -29.93 7.22 0.67
C LYS A 3 -28.99 7.22 -0.54
N HIS A 4 -27.91 8.01 -0.54
CA HIS A 4 -26.90 7.92 -1.60
C HIS A 4 -26.31 6.51 -1.57
N LYS A 5 -26.24 5.85 -2.73
CA LYS A 5 -25.65 4.51 -2.82
C LYS A 5 -24.14 4.64 -2.98
N LEU A 6 -23.40 3.98 -2.10
CA LEU A 6 -21.94 3.95 -2.12
C LEU A 6 -21.45 2.76 -2.97
N PRO A 7 -20.54 2.96 -3.94
CA PRO A 7 -20.09 1.89 -4.85
C PRO A 7 -19.02 0.98 -4.19
N ILE A 8 -19.30 0.43 -3.01
CA ILE A 8 -18.34 -0.41 -2.28
C ILE A 8 -18.12 -1.71 -3.05
N GLY A 9 -16.88 -1.93 -3.51
CA GLY A 9 -16.51 -3.12 -4.27
C GLY A 9 -17.02 -3.15 -5.71
N ILE A 10 -17.70 -2.10 -6.19
CA ILE A 10 -18.19 -2.02 -7.57
C ILE A 10 -17.11 -1.36 -8.43
N GLN A 11 -16.63 -2.11 -9.43
CA GLN A 11 -15.57 -1.66 -10.34
C GLN A 11 -16.09 -1.36 -11.75
N ASP A 12 -17.37 -1.62 -12.00
CA ASP A 12 -18.01 -1.42 -13.29
C ASP A 12 -18.67 -0.04 -13.33
N PHE A 13 -18.14 0.83 -14.20
CA PHE A 13 -18.61 2.21 -14.35
C PHE A 13 -20.08 2.27 -14.79
N GLU A 14 -20.49 1.43 -15.73
CA GLU A 14 -21.87 1.40 -16.22
C GLU A 14 -22.84 1.00 -15.12
N LYS A 15 -22.50 -0.01 -14.30
CA LYS A 15 -23.29 -0.39 -13.12
C LYS A 15 -23.38 0.73 -12.09
N ILE A 16 -22.31 1.50 -11.88
CA ILE A 16 -22.33 2.64 -10.96
C ILE A 16 -23.36 3.68 -11.45
N ILE A 17 -23.27 4.09 -12.71
CA ILE A 17 -24.14 5.13 -13.26
C ILE A 17 -25.60 4.64 -13.34
N THR A 18 -25.83 3.47 -13.94
CA THR A 18 -27.19 2.95 -14.21
C THR A 18 -27.98 2.66 -12.94
N ASN A 19 -27.31 2.25 -11.86
CA ASN A 19 -27.97 1.94 -10.58
C ASN A 19 -28.00 3.12 -9.59
N GLY A 20 -27.51 4.30 -10.00
CA GLY A 20 -27.50 5.52 -9.20
C GLY A 20 -26.53 5.49 -8.03
N PHE A 21 -25.38 4.82 -8.17
CA PHE A 21 -24.28 4.93 -7.22
C PHE A 21 -23.53 6.25 -7.42
N THR A 22 -22.93 6.75 -6.35
CA THR A 22 -22.13 7.97 -6.39
C THR A 22 -20.82 7.70 -7.15
N TYR A 23 -20.63 8.38 -8.28
CA TYR A 23 -19.37 8.38 -9.04
C TYR A 23 -18.63 9.70 -8.81
N ILE A 24 -17.33 9.63 -8.51
CA ILE A 24 -16.49 10.82 -8.42
C ILE A 24 -15.93 11.12 -9.80
N ASP A 25 -16.28 12.29 -10.34
CA ASP A 25 -15.94 12.65 -11.69
C ASP A 25 -14.44 12.95 -11.88
N LYS A 26 -13.71 11.96 -12.43
CA LYS A 26 -12.31 12.08 -12.87
C LYS A 26 -12.19 12.33 -14.38
N THR A 27 -13.30 12.54 -15.08
CA THR A 27 -13.33 12.48 -16.56
C THR A 27 -12.56 13.60 -17.23
N LYS A 28 -12.30 14.72 -16.54
CA LYS A 28 -11.37 15.76 -17.00
C LYS A 28 -9.93 15.27 -17.14
N LEU A 29 -9.42 14.58 -16.13
CA LEU A 29 -8.07 14.01 -16.17
C LEU A 29 -8.00 12.87 -17.19
N ILE A 30 -9.06 12.06 -17.30
CA ILE A 30 -9.15 11.01 -18.31
C ILE A 30 -9.14 11.60 -19.73
N TYR A 31 -9.88 12.68 -19.97
CA TYR A 31 -9.89 13.38 -21.25
C TYR A 31 -8.49 13.91 -21.62
N GLN A 32 -7.78 14.53 -20.66
CA GLN A 32 -6.40 14.97 -20.89
C GLN A 32 -5.49 13.79 -21.26
N LEU A 33 -5.66 12.66 -20.57
CA LEU A 33 -4.90 11.45 -20.83
C LEU A 33 -5.11 10.91 -22.25
N ILE A 34 -6.35 10.82 -22.72
CA ILE A 34 -6.67 10.24 -24.03
C ILE A 34 -6.31 11.16 -25.21
N VAL A 35 -6.13 12.47 -24.98
CA VAL A 35 -5.77 13.45 -26.03
C VAL A 35 -4.26 13.68 -26.12
N GLN A 36 -3.51 13.56 -25.02
CA GLN A 36 -2.07 13.88 -24.99
C GLN A 36 -1.18 12.78 -25.60
N GLY A 37 -1.60 11.53 -25.57
CA GLY A 37 -0.77 10.41 -26.00
C GLY A 37 -1.58 9.12 -26.15
N ASN A 38 -0.89 8.03 -26.44
CA ASN A 38 -1.52 6.78 -26.85
C ASN A 38 -1.12 5.56 -26.00
N SER A 39 -0.09 5.63 -25.16
CA SER A 39 0.49 4.43 -24.53
C SER A 39 0.94 4.73 -23.09
N TYR A 40 0.26 4.10 -22.12
CA TYR A 40 0.38 4.44 -20.70
C TYR A 40 0.54 3.23 -19.78
N PHE A 41 1.22 3.48 -18.66
CA PHE A 41 1.34 2.55 -17.55
C PHE A 41 0.95 3.24 -16.24
N LEU A 42 0.12 2.59 -15.42
CA LEU A 42 -0.29 3.10 -14.11
C LEU A 42 -0.25 2.01 -13.04
N SER A 43 0.70 2.11 -12.12
CA SER A 43 0.69 1.33 -10.88
C SER A 43 0.04 2.11 -9.75
N ARG A 44 -0.84 1.44 -9.02
CA ARG A 44 -1.41 1.90 -7.74
C ARG A 44 -1.66 0.71 -6.82
N PRO A 45 -1.69 0.91 -5.49
CA PRO A 45 -2.04 -0.14 -4.55
C PRO A 45 -3.41 -0.79 -4.88
N ARG A 46 -3.65 -1.97 -4.31
CA ARG A 46 -4.96 -2.64 -4.43
C ARG A 46 -6.07 -1.72 -3.89
N ARG A 47 -7.28 -1.85 -4.46
CA ARG A 47 -8.49 -1.10 -4.05
C ARG A 47 -8.44 0.43 -4.27
N PHE A 48 -7.52 0.94 -5.09
CA PHE A 48 -7.47 2.37 -5.48
C PHE A 48 -8.36 2.78 -6.67
N GLY A 49 -9.11 1.84 -7.26
CA GLY A 49 -10.01 2.15 -8.38
C GLY A 49 -9.40 1.99 -9.78
N LYS A 50 -8.31 1.22 -9.93
CA LYS A 50 -7.70 0.91 -11.24
C LYS A 50 -8.71 0.28 -12.22
N SER A 51 -9.40 -0.76 -11.80
CA SER A 51 -10.43 -1.43 -12.60
C SER A 51 -11.60 -0.51 -12.95
N LEU A 52 -11.98 0.41 -12.04
CA LEU A 52 -13.00 1.43 -12.32
C LEU A 52 -12.52 2.43 -13.38
N LEU A 53 -11.25 2.83 -13.37
CA LEU A 53 -10.66 3.65 -14.44
C LEU A 53 -10.69 2.90 -15.78
N ILE A 54 -10.30 1.62 -15.81
CA ILE A 54 -10.37 0.79 -17.02
C ILE A 54 -11.80 0.68 -17.55
N SER A 55 -12.77 0.40 -16.67
CA SER A 55 -14.20 0.34 -17.05
C SER A 55 -14.73 1.69 -17.56
N THR A 56 -14.27 2.80 -16.98
CA THR A 56 -14.62 4.16 -17.45
C THR A 56 -14.05 4.40 -18.85
N LEU A 57 -12.77 4.08 -19.09
CA LEU A 57 -12.12 4.18 -20.39
C LEU A 57 -12.81 3.31 -21.43
N TYR A 58 -13.18 2.07 -21.08
CA TYR A 58 -13.95 1.19 -21.94
C TYR A 58 -15.25 1.87 -22.41
N ALA A 59 -16.02 2.45 -21.48
CA ALA A 59 -17.27 3.13 -21.82
C ALA A 59 -17.07 4.37 -22.71
N ILE A 60 -15.98 5.13 -22.52
CA ILE A 60 -15.61 6.28 -23.37
C ILE A 60 -15.30 5.81 -24.79
N PHE A 61 -14.42 4.82 -24.96
CA PHE A 61 -13.98 4.32 -26.27
C PHE A 61 -15.04 3.46 -26.98
N ALA A 62 -15.99 2.89 -26.24
CA ALA A 62 -17.17 2.23 -26.80
C ALA A 62 -18.27 3.23 -27.23
N GLY A 63 -18.04 4.54 -27.09
CA GLY A 63 -18.99 5.58 -27.51
C GLY A 63 -20.26 5.65 -26.66
N LYS A 64 -20.25 5.16 -25.41
CA LYS A 64 -21.44 5.11 -24.53
C LYS A 64 -21.78 6.48 -23.91
N ARG A 65 -22.02 7.50 -24.76
CA ARG A 65 -22.21 8.90 -24.37
C ARG A 65 -23.26 9.11 -23.27
N ASP A 66 -24.37 8.36 -23.32
CA ASP A 66 -25.47 8.52 -22.36
C ASP A 66 -25.07 8.24 -20.91
N LEU A 67 -24.03 7.41 -20.68
CA LEU A 67 -23.53 7.12 -19.33
C LEU A 67 -22.79 8.30 -18.70
N PHE A 68 -22.41 9.31 -19.48
CA PHE A 68 -21.59 10.42 -19.01
C PHE A 68 -22.41 11.70 -18.76
N LYS A 69 -23.75 11.62 -18.84
CA LYS A 69 -24.62 12.77 -18.51
C LYS A 69 -24.26 13.32 -17.13
N ASN A 70 -24.01 14.64 -17.07
CA ASN A 70 -23.57 15.38 -15.88
C ASN A 70 -22.11 15.15 -15.43
N LEU A 71 -21.31 14.41 -16.20
CA LEU A 71 -19.86 14.34 -16.02
C LEU A 71 -19.17 15.35 -16.96
N TRP A 72 -17.97 15.80 -16.58
CA TRP A 72 -17.22 16.84 -17.27
C TRP A 72 -17.00 16.52 -18.75
N ILE A 73 -16.60 15.28 -19.08
CA ILE A 73 -16.31 14.86 -20.47
C ILE A 73 -17.54 14.90 -21.38
N HIS A 74 -18.76 14.83 -20.85
CA HIS A 74 -19.95 14.97 -21.68
C HIS A 74 -20.12 16.38 -22.25
N THR A 75 -19.51 17.38 -21.59
CA THR A 75 -19.49 18.78 -22.04
C THR A 75 -18.23 19.17 -22.80
N SER A 76 -17.27 18.25 -22.97
CA SER A 76 -16.07 18.49 -23.77
C SER A 76 -16.34 18.28 -25.27
N ASP A 77 -15.29 18.46 -26.07
CA ASP A 77 -15.27 18.24 -27.52
C ASP A 77 -15.02 16.77 -27.92
N TRP A 78 -15.15 15.81 -26.99
CA TRP A 78 -14.98 14.39 -27.32
C TRP A 78 -16.05 13.92 -28.31
N GLU A 79 -15.62 13.28 -29.40
CA GLU A 79 -16.49 12.95 -30.55
C GLU A 79 -17.36 11.69 -30.35
N TRP A 80 -17.17 10.93 -29.26
CA TRP A 80 -17.93 9.71 -28.95
C TRP A 80 -17.92 8.64 -30.05
N ILE A 81 -16.83 8.56 -30.81
CA ILE A 81 -16.61 7.51 -31.81
C ILE A 81 -16.35 6.18 -31.09
N SER A 82 -17.04 5.12 -31.53
CA SER A 82 -16.74 3.75 -31.07
C SER A 82 -15.50 3.21 -31.76
N TYR A 83 -14.61 2.61 -30.98
CA TYR A 83 -13.39 1.92 -31.42
C TYR A 83 -13.45 0.42 -31.09
N PRO A 84 -12.74 -0.45 -31.83
CA PRO A 84 -12.47 -1.81 -31.40
C PRO A 84 -11.65 -1.79 -30.10
N ILE A 85 -12.07 -2.56 -29.10
CA ILE A 85 -11.45 -2.64 -27.78
C ILE A 85 -11.03 -4.08 -27.49
N ILE A 86 -9.76 -4.27 -27.16
CA ILE A 86 -9.22 -5.47 -26.53
C ILE A 86 -9.11 -5.17 -25.02
N TYR A 87 -10.00 -5.75 -24.22
CA TYR A 87 -9.95 -5.66 -22.76
C TYR A 87 -9.46 -6.98 -22.18
N LEU A 88 -8.34 -6.94 -21.45
CA LEU A 88 -7.74 -8.09 -20.78
C LEU A 88 -7.76 -7.86 -19.28
N ASP A 89 -8.53 -8.70 -18.59
CA ASP A 89 -8.51 -8.79 -17.13
C ASP A 89 -7.63 -9.97 -16.71
N MET A 90 -6.38 -9.68 -16.37
CA MET A 90 -5.42 -10.71 -15.98
C MET A 90 -5.79 -11.37 -14.64
N SER A 91 -6.77 -10.82 -13.91
CA SER A 91 -7.35 -11.43 -12.70
C SER A 91 -7.97 -12.80 -12.93
N THR A 92 -8.38 -13.03 -14.19
CA THR A 92 -9.13 -14.22 -14.63
C THR A 92 -8.24 -15.28 -15.28
N ILE A 93 -6.94 -15.01 -15.42
CA ILE A 93 -5.99 -15.84 -16.15
C ILE A 93 -5.25 -16.76 -15.18
N ASN A 94 -5.33 -18.06 -15.42
CA ASN A 94 -4.58 -19.04 -14.65
C ASN A 94 -3.10 -18.99 -15.04
N SER A 95 -2.23 -18.81 -14.05
CA SER A 95 -0.78 -18.66 -14.23
C SER A 95 0.03 -19.67 -13.41
N ARG A 96 -0.60 -20.74 -12.93
CA ARG A 96 0.08 -21.77 -12.10
C ARG A 96 1.16 -22.56 -12.84
N SER A 97 1.22 -22.46 -14.17
CA SER A 97 2.35 -22.89 -14.98
C SER A 97 2.40 -22.04 -16.26
N SER A 98 3.53 -22.07 -16.97
CA SER A 98 3.68 -21.40 -18.26
C SER A 98 2.66 -21.88 -19.29
N GLU A 99 2.36 -23.17 -19.31
CA GLU A 99 1.45 -23.77 -20.28
C GLU A 99 0.01 -23.33 -19.99
N MET A 100 -0.38 -23.25 -18.72
CA MET A 100 -1.70 -22.74 -18.32
C MET A 100 -1.85 -21.26 -18.66
N LEU A 101 -0.81 -20.45 -18.41
CA LEU A 101 -0.79 -19.03 -18.75
C LEU A 101 -1.00 -18.82 -20.25
N GLU A 102 -0.23 -19.54 -21.07
CA GLU A 102 -0.30 -19.48 -22.52
C GLU A 102 -1.70 -19.86 -23.04
N GLN A 103 -2.26 -20.96 -22.53
CA GLN A 103 -3.57 -21.45 -22.92
C GLN A 103 -4.69 -20.48 -22.53
N ASP A 104 -4.68 -19.93 -21.32
CA ASP A 104 -5.73 -19.01 -20.87
C ASP A 104 -5.64 -17.65 -21.56
N LEU A 105 -4.43 -17.16 -21.89
CA LEU A 105 -4.28 -15.97 -22.73
C LEU A 105 -4.91 -16.21 -24.11
N ILE A 106 -4.61 -17.35 -24.75
CA ILE A 106 -5.21 -17.72 -26.04
C ILE A 106 -6.74 -17.84 -25.93
N ARG A 107 -7.25 -18.44 -24.85
CA ARG A 107 -8.69 -18.57 -24.60
C ARG A 107 -9.37 -17.20 -24.56
N VAL A 108 -8.86 -16.28 -23.74
CA VAL A 108 -9.43 -14.92 -23.60
C VAL A 108 -9.35 -14.15 -24.91
N LEU A 109 -8.25 -14.26 -25.67
CA LEU A 109 -8.14 -13.62 -26.99
C LEU A 109 -9.17 -14.16 -27.99
N ASN A 110 -9.44 -15.47 -27.97
CA ASN A 110 -10.49 -16.07 -28.82
C ASN A 110 -11.90 -15.64 -28.41
N GLU A 111 -12.17 -15.45 -27.12
CA GLU A 111 -13.42 -14.88 -26.62
C GLU A 111 -13.64 -13.45 -27.15
N ILE A 112 -12.58 -12.63 -27.13
CA ILE A 112 -12.62 -11.27 -27.70
C ILE A 112 -12.80 -11.32 -29.22
N ALA A 113 -12.01 -12.14 -29.93
CA ALA A 113 -12.14 -12.33 -31.37
C ALA A 113 -13.57 -12.72 -31.79
N SER A 114 -14.22 -13.59 -31.02
CA SER A 114 -15.59 -14.03 -31.29
C SER A 114 -16.59 -12.87 -31.25
N GLN A 115 -16.38 -11.87 -30.38
CA GLN A 115 -17.23 -10.68 -30.31
C GLN A 115 -17.14 -9.82 -31.58
N TYR A 116 -15.95 -9.79 -32.21
CA TYR A 116 -15.69 -9.08 -33.45
C TYR A 116 -15.79 -9.95 -34.71
N LYS A 117 -16.13 -11.23 -34.56
CA LYS A 117 -16.19 -12.24 -35.64
C LYS A 117 -14.84 -12.42 -36.37
N CYS A 118 -13.74 -12.23 -35.65
CA CYS A 118 -12.39 -12.51 -36.14
C CYS A 118 -12.08 -14.01 -36.02
N ILE A 119 -11.24 -14.53 -36.90
CA ILE A 119 -10.74 -15.91 -36.84
C ILE A 119 -9.24 -15.83 -36.60
N LEU A 120 -8.80 -16.23 -35.42
CA LEU A 120 -7.40 -16.14 -35.03
C LEU A 120 -6.63 -17.41 -35.41
N THR A 121 -5.40 -17.21 -35.85
CA THR A 121 -4.45 -18.30 -36.12
C THR A 121 -3.12 -18.00 -35.49
N GLY A 122 -2.50 -18.98 -34.85
CA GLY A 122 -1.19 -18.84 -34.25
C GLY A 122 -0.82 -20.06 -33.42
N THR A 123 0.41 -20.07 -32.92
CA THR A 123 0.90 -21.11 -31.99
C THR A 123 1.08 -20.58 -30.58
N THR A 124 1.35 -19.28 -30.43
CA THR A 124 1.57 -18.62 -29.13
C THR A 124 0.53 -17.52 -28.87
N ALA A 125 0.29 -17.19 -27.62
CA ALA A 125 -0.56 -16.08 -27.18
C ALA A 125 -0.14 -14.75 -27.83
N ALA A 126 1.17 -14.54 -28.02
CA ALA A 126 1.70 -13.39 -28.73
C ALA A 126 1.22 -13.34 -30.20
N ASN A 127 1.25 -14.48 -30.92
CA ASN A 127 0.73 -14.54 -32.29
C ASN A 127 -0.78 -14.30 -32.35
N TYR A 128 -1.54 -14.85 -31.41
CA TYR A 128 -2.99 -14.61 -31.33
C TYR A 128 -3.29 -13.12 -31.08
N LEU A 129 -2.54 -12.46 -30.20
CA LEU A 129 -2.70 -11.03 -29.93
C LEU A 129 -2.37 -10.20 -31.17
N GLU A 130 -1.26 -10.51 -31.84
CA GLU A 130 -0.85 -9.82 -33.07
C GLU A 130 -1.91 -9.95 -34.16
N ASN A 131 -2.41 -11.17 -34.40
CA ASN A 131 -3.42 -11.44 -35.39
C ASN A 131 -4.75 -10.74 -35.06
N LEU A 132 -5.13 -10.69 -33.78
CA LEU A 132 -6.32 -9.98 -33.33
C LEU A 132 -6.18 -8.47 -33.57
N ILE A 133 -5.05 -7.86 -33.17
CA ILE A 133 -4.82 -6.43 -33.39
C ILE A 133 -4.87 -6.10 -34.88
N HIS A 134 -4.21 -6.90 -35.72
CA HIS A 134 -4.19 -6.69 -37.16
C HIS A 134 -5.60 -6.76 -37.77
N GLN A 135 -6.40 -7.78 -37.44
CA GLN A 135 -7.76 -7.91 -37.99
C GLN A 135 -8.70 -6.81 -37.52
N LEU A 136 -8.59 -6.38 -36.25
CA LEU A 136 -9.42 -5.28 -35.74
C LEU A 136 -9.02 -3.92 -36.34
N ALA A 137 -7.75 -3.75 -36.66
CA ALA A 137 -7.22 -2.51 -37.23
C ALA A 137 -7.72 -2.24 -38.67
N ASP A 138 -8.28 -3.24 -39.35
CA ASP A 138 -8.88 -3.09 -40.69
C ASP A 138 -10.08 -2.11 -40.70
N ASP A 139 -10.82 -2.01 -39.58
CA ASP A 139 -11.89 -1.01 -39.41
C ASP A 139 -11.34 0.31 -38.84
N LYS A 140 -10.75 0.24 -37.65
CA LYS A 140 -10.19 1.39 -36.94
C LYS A 140 -9.04 0.96 -36.05
N LYS A 141 -8.16 1.91 -35.74
CA LYS A 141 -7.13 1.72 -34.71
C LYS A 141 -7.72 1.19 -33.39
N VAL A 142 -7.01 0.25 -32.78
CA VAL A 142 -7.48 -0.56 -31.67
C VAL A 142 -7.17 0.09 -30.32
N VAL A 143 -8.09 -0.02 -29.38
CA VAL A 143 -7.90 0.36 -27.97
C VAL A 143 -7.55 -0.88 -27.16
N ILE A 144 -6.49 -0.81 -26.36
CA ILE A 144 -6.00 -1.94 -25.56
C ILE A 144 -6.03 -1.55 -24.09
N LEU A 145 -6.85 -2.26 -23.31
CA LEU A 145 -7.03 -2.01 -21.88
C LEU A 145 -6.62 -3.27 -21.13
N ILE A 146 -5.55 -3.21 -20.34
CA ILE A 146 -5.04 -4.36 -19.58
C ILE A 146 -5.10 -4.01 -18.09
N ASP A 147 -5.91 -4.78 -17.34
CA ASP A 147 -6.00 -4.69 -15.88
C ASP A 147 -5.18 -5.80 -15.22
N GLU A 148 -4.61 -5.50 -14.06
CA GLU A 148 -3.75 -6.38 -13.26
C GLU A 148 -2.61 -7.08 -14.04
N TYR A 149 -1.91 -6.36 -14.93
CA TYR A 149 -0.87 -6.89 -15.84
C TYR A 149 0.19 -7.78 -15.16
N ASP A 150 0.48 -7.51 -13.88
CA ASP A 150 1.51 -8.14 -13.06
C ASP A 150 1.01 -9.34 -12.26
N ARG A 151 -0.30 -9.62 -12.28
CA ARG A 151 -0.87 -10.70 -11.48
C ARG A 151 -0.28 -12.08 -11.77
N PRO A 152 -0.03 -12.50 -13.03
CA PRO A 152 0.58 -13.81 -13.29
C PRO A 152 1.97 -13.99 -12.66
N LEU A 153 2.64 -12.89 -12.33
CA LEU A 153 3.94 -12.89 -11.65
C LEU A 153 3.77 -12.84 -10.13
N ILE A 154 2.86 -11.97 -9.64
CA ILE A 154 2.59 -11.83 -8.19
C ILE A 154 2.02 -13.13 -7.61
N ASP A 155 1.12 -13.80 -8.32
CA ASP A 155 0.48 -15.04 -7.82
C ASP A 155 1.46 -16.21 -7.70
N ASN A 156 2.64 -16.11 -8.35
CA ASN A 156 3.68 -17.15 -8.34
C ASN A 156 5.01 -16.63 -7.78
N ILE A 157 5.00 -15.52 -7.05
CA ILE A 157 6.24 -14.86 -6.58
C ILE A 157 7.06 -15.73 -5.61
N ASP A 158 6.41 -16.70 -4.95
CA ASP A 158 7.06 -17.67 -4.07
C ASP A 158 7.73 -18.83 -4.83
N ASP A 159 7.37 -19.05 -6.09
CA ASP A 159 7.98 -20.04 -6.99
C ASP A 159 8.72 -19.35 -8.13
N LEU A 160 10.03 -19.14 -7.93
CA LEU A 160 10.88 -18.42 -8.87
C LEU A 160 10.92 -19.07 -10.26
N GLU A 161 10.80 -20.39 -10.37
CA GLU A 161 10.87 -21.07 -11.67
C GLU A 161 9.59 -20.82 -12.47
N ILE A 162 8.42 -20.93 -11.84
CA ILE A 162 7.14 -20.59 -12.47
C ILE A 162 7.10 -19.09 -12.82
N ALA A 163 7.49 -18.22 -11.89
CA ALA A 163 7.52 -16.77 -12.12
C ALA A 163 8.42 -16.38 -13.29
N LYS A 164 9.62 -16.99 -13.41
CA LYS A 164 10.54 -16.78 -14.53
C LYS A 164 9.97 -17.30 -15.85
N SER A 165 9.32 -18.46 -15.84
CA SER A 165 8.71 -19.02 -17.05
C SER A 165 7.55 -18.13 -17.55
N ASN A 166 6.66 -17.73 -16.64
CA ASN A 166 5.57 -16.79 -16.93
C ASN A 166 6.08 -15.45 -17.43
N LEU A 167 7.16 -14.93 -16.84
CA LEU A 167 7.79 -13.68 -17.26
C LEU A 167 8.23 -13.72 -18.74
N ARG A 168 8.74 -14.86 -19.22
CA ARG A 168 9.15 -15.02 -20.64
C ARG A 168 7.94 -14.91 -21.58
N ILE A 169 6.85 -15.61 -21.25
CA ILE A 169 5.59 -15.54 -22.01
C ILE A 169 5.06 -14.10 -22.05
N LEU A 170 4.98 -13.43 -20.89
CA LEU A 170 4.49 -12.05 -20.82
C LEU A 170 5.37 -11.08 -21.61
N ARG A 171 6.70 -11.24 -21.60
CA ARG A 171 7.62 -10.43 -22.41
C ARG A 171 7.27 -10.53 -23.89
N GLU A 172 7.13 -11.74 -24.40
CA GLU A 172 6.78 -11.99 -25.81
C GLU A 172 5.40 -11.42 -26.13
N PHE A 173 4.42 -11.68 -25.26
CA PHE A 173 3.04 -11.22 -25.39
C PHE A 173 2.95 -9.69 -25.50
N TYR A 174 3.54 -8.96 -24.55
CA TYR A 174 3.40 -7.50 -24.54
C TYR A 174 4.30 -6.82 -25.58
N THR A 175 5.41 -7.42 -26.01
CA THR A 175 6.26 -6.84 -27.08
C THR A 175 5.48 -6.58 -28.37
N ILE A 176 4.42 -7.35 -28.63
CA ILE A 176 3.49 -7.14 -29.74
C ILE A 176 2.88 -5.73 -29.73
N LEU A 177 2.60 -5.15 -28.56
CA LEU A 177 2.04 -3.80 -28.45
C LEU A 177 2.96 -2.74 -29.07
N LYS A 178 4.28 -2.93 -28.98
CA LYS A 178 5.25 -2.04 -29.65
C LYS A 178 5.31 -2.28 -31.15
N ALA A 179 5.32 -3.56 -31.57
CA ALA A 179 5.34 -3.91 -32.99
C ALA A 179 4.10 -3.36 -33.74
N GLN A 180 2.96 -3.34 -33.05
CA GLN A 180 1.67 -2.91 -33.58
C GLN A 180 1.29 -1.47 -33.21
N ASP A 181 2.24 -0.62 -32.76
CA ASP A 181 1.96 0.76 -32.31
C ASP A 181 1.19 1.61 -33.34
N HIS A 182 1.47 1.41 -34.64
CA HIS A 182 0.76 2.09 -35.73
C HIS A 182 -0.75 1.75 -35.79
N ASN A 183 -1.13 0.54 -35.35
CA ASN A 183 -2.50 0.03 -35.29
C ASN A 183 -3.21 0.37 -33.97
N ILE A 184 -2.50 0.93 -32.98
CA ILE A 184 -3.05 1.22 -31.66
C ILE A 184 -3.51 2.68 -31.59
N LYS A 185 -4.76 2.88 -31.15
CA LYS A 185 -5.32 4.21 -30.83
C LYS A 185 -4.93 4.64 -29.42
N PHE A 186 -5.08 3.72 -28.47
CA PHE A 186 -4.82 3.95 -27.05
C PHE A 186 -4.51 2.62 -26.36
N ALA A 187 -3.51 2.59 -25.50
CA ALA A 187 -3.13 1.45 -24.69
C ALA A 187 -2.87 1.91 -23.25
N ILE A 188 -3.46 1.23 -22.28
CA ILE A 188 -3.12 1.40 -20.87
C ILE A 188 -2.99 0.06 -20.16
N LEU A 189 -1.93 -0.05 -19.38
CA LEU A 189 -1.68 -1.19 -18.51
C LEU A 189 -1.74 -0.72 -17.07
N THR A 190 -2.51 -1.42 -16.24
CA THR A 190 -2.60 -1.13 -14.81
C THR A 190 -2.22 -2.33 -13.97
N GLY A 191 -1.66 -2.08 -12.79
CA GLY A 191 -1.21 -3.13 -11.88
C GLY A 191 -0.84 -2.58 -10.51
N VAL A 192 -0.22 -3.42 -9.68
CA VAL A 192 0.23 -3.02 -8.34
C VAL A 192 1.69 -2.62 -8.36
N THR A 193 2.53 -3.35 -9.07
CA THR A 193 3.99 -3.29 -8.96
C THR A 193 4.64 -2.86 -10.26
N LYS A 194 5.89 -2.39 -10.18
CA LYS A 194 6.71 -2.00 -11.33
C LYS A 194 7.85 -2.98 -11.64
N PHE A 195 8.09 -4.00 -10.82
CA PHE A 195 9.18 -4.95 -11.13
C PHE A 195 8.86 -5.74 -12.40
N ALA A 196 7.60 -6.14 -12.56
CA ALA A 196 7.09 -6.67 -13.81
C ALA A 196 7.32 -5.66 -14.94
N LYS A 197 7.18 -4.35 -14.72
CA LYS A 197 7.44 -3.35 -15.77
C LYS A 197 8.86 -3.41 -16.33
N VAL A 198 9.88 -3.36 -15.48
CA VAL A 198 11.29 -3.31 -15.93
C VAL A 198 11.71 -4.63 -16.57
N SER A 199 11.26 -5.75 -16.01
CA SER A 199 11.59 -7.07 -16.55
C SER A 199 10.77 -7.38 -17.80
N VAL A 200 9.44 -7.22 -17.79
CA VAL A 200 8.52 -7.55 -18.90
C VAL A 200 8.68 -6.58 -20.08
N PHE A 201 8.92 -5.29 -19.82
CA PHE A 201 8.93 -4.25 -20.86
C PHE A 201 10.33 -3.75 -21.24
N SER A 202 11.38 -4.54 -21.05
CA SER A 202 12.67 -4.23 -21.67
C SER A 202 12.54 -4.05 -23.20
N GLY A 203 11.53 -4.70 -23.82
CA GLY A 203 11.12 -4.48 -25.21
C GLY A 203 10.15 -3.30 -25.45
N LEU A 204 9.40 -2.84 -24.44
CA LEU A 204 8.24 -1.93 -24.53
C LEU A 204 8.55 -0.54 -23.93
N ASN A 205 9.50 0.16 -24.54
CA ASN A 205 10.02 1.44 -24.06
C ASN A 205 9.19 2.69 -24.43
N ASN A 206 8.01 2.53 -25.03
CA ASN A 206 7.12 3.63 -25.43
C ASN A 206 6.02 3.93 -24.39
N LEU A 207 5.90 3.15 -23.31
CA LEU A 207 4.87 3.37 -22.28
C LEU A 207 5.23 4.55 -21.36
N ASN A 208 4.40 5.59 -21.37
CA ASN A 208 4.53 6.70 -20.42
C ASN A 208 4.09 6.26 -19.01
N ASP A 209 4.96 6.43 -18.02
CA ASP A 209 4.72 6.02 -16.63
C ASP A 209 3.96 7.09 -15.84
N LEU A 210 2.67 6.87 -15.61
CA LEU A 210 1.83 7.78 -14.84
C LEU A 210 1.98 7.60 -13.33
N THR A 211 2.68 6.55 -12.88
CA THR A 211 2.68 6.14 -11.48
C THR A 211 3.18 7.24 -10.55
N MET A 212 4.18 8.00 -10.97
CA MET A 212 4.74 9.12 -10.20
C MET A 212 4.54 10.48 -10.88
N SER A 213 3.59 10.58 -11.79
CA SER A 213 3.24 11.86 -12.43
C SER A 213 2.55 12.78 -11.43
N ASN A 214 2.98 14.04 -11.38
CA ASN A 214 2.31 15.08 -10.59
C ASN A 214 0.92 15.40 -11.15
N GLU A 215 0.76 15.39 -12.47
CA GLU A 215 -0.50 15.75 -13.14
C GLU A 215 -1.60 14.71 -12.88
N TYR A 216 -1.23 13.44 -12.79
CA TYR A 216 -2.14 12.32 -12.60
C TYR A 216 -2.09 11.75 -11.17
N SER A 217 -1.56 12.49 -10.20
CA SER A 217 -1.42 12.01 -8.82
C SER A 217 -2.77 11.69 -8.18
N ALA A 218 -3.79 12.50 -8.48
CA ALA A 218 -5.16 12.36 -8.00
C ALA A 218 -6.13 11.74 -9.02
N LEU A 219 -5.61 11.10 -10.09
CA LEU A 219 -6.44 10.35 -11.04
C LEU A 219 -7.21 9.21 -10.35
N LEU A 220 -6.58 8.62 -9.33
CA LEU A 220 -7.14 7.57 -8.48
C LEU A 220 -7.01 8.01 -7.01
N GLY A 221 -7.91 7.52 -6.15
CA GLY A 221 -8.08 8.05 -4.79
C GLY A 221 -9.04 9.23 -4.75
N TYR A 222 -9.44 9.61 -3.53
CA TYR A 222 -10.29 10.78 -3.31
C TYR A 222 -9.47 11.93 -2.75
N THR A 223 -9.78 13.16 -3.11
CA THR A 223 -9.23 14.36 -2.45
C THR A 223 -10.14 14.81 -1.32
N ARG A 224 -9.67 15.75 -0.50
CA ARG A 224 -10.52 16.38 0.53
C ARG A 224 -11.71 17.10 -0.09
N SER A 225 -11.48 17.85 -1.16
CA SER A 225 -12.54 18.58 -1.87
C SER A 225 -13.59 17.64 -2.47
N GLU A 226 -13.20 16.47 -2.97
CA GLU A 226 -14.13 15.46 -3.45
C GLU A 226 -14.95 14.83 -2.33
N LEU A 227 -14.33 14.57 -1.17
CA LEU A 227 -15.05 14.08 0.02
C LEU A 227 -16.09 15.08 0.51
N GLU A 228 -15.73 16.37 0.56
CA GLU A 228 -16.63 17.47 0.93
C GLU A 228 -17.74 17.71 -0.09
N HIS A 229 -17.49 17.45 -1.38
CA HIS A 229 -18.47 17.66 -2.44
C HIS A 229 -19.45 16.49 -2.59
N TYR A 230 -18.93 15.27 -2.74
CA TYR A 230 -19.72 14.08 -3.09
C TYR A 230 -20.30 13.34 -1.89
N PHE A 231 -19.68 13.46 -0.71
CA PHE A 231 -20.01 12.64 0.46
C PHE A 231 -20.33 13.45 1.72
N LYS A 232 -20.69 14.73 1.58
CA LYS A 232 -20.96 15.63 2.71
C LYS A 232 -21.96 15.03 3.71
N LYS A 233 -23.08 14.49 3.23
CA LYS A 233 -24.15 13.95 4.08
C LYS A 233 -23.71 12.68 4.81
N GLU A 234 -22.91 11.85 4.15
CA GLU A 234 -22.38 10.63 4.73
C GLU A 234 -21.39 10.97 5.83
N VAL A 235 -20.50 11.94 5.61
CA VAL A 235 -19.57 12.44 6.64
C VAL A 235 -20.33 13.08 7.81
N GLU A 236 -21.38 13.88 7.56
CA GLU A 236 -22.27 14.40 8.62
C GLU A 236 -22.89 13.26 9.44
N SER A 237 -23.28 12.15 8.79
CA SER A 237 -23.79 10.98 9.50
C SER A 237 -22.70 10.26 10.31
N VAL A 238 -21.47 10.18 9.83
CA VAL A 238 -20.35 9.60 10.60
C VAL A 238 -20.07 10.46 11.82
N ALA A 239 -20.00 11.79 11.65
CA ALA A 239 -19.79 12.76 12.72
C ALA A 239 -20.86 12.63 13.82
N SER A 240 -22.13 12.54 13.42
CA SER A 240 -23.24 12.38 14.38
C SER A 240 -23.19 11.07 15.16
N VAL A 241 -22.78 9.95 14.56
CA VAL A 241 -22.69 8.65 15.25
C VAL A 241 -21.49 8.59 16.20
N ASN A 242 -20.41 9.29 15.86
CA ASN A 242 -19.17 9.31 16.64
C ASN A 242 -19.10 10.49 17.62
N GLU A 243 -20.18 11.29 17.74
CA GLU A 243 -20.26 12.49 18.59
C GLU A 243 -19.12 13.50 18.34
N LEU A 244 -18.76 13.69 17.06
CA LEU A 244 -17.70 14.60 16.62
C LEU A 244 -18.27 15.87 15.98
N ALA A 245 -17.57 17.00 16.12
CA ALA A 245 -17.81 18.12 15.24
C ALA A 245 -17.44 17.75 13.79
N ILE A 246 -18.07 18.38 12.80
CA ILE A 246 -17.87 18.02 11.38
C ILE A 246 -16.40 18.12 10.95
N GLU A 247 -15.70 19.16 11.39
CA GLU A 247 -14.29 19.37 11.06
C GLU A 247 -13.37 18.37 11.76
N GLU A 248 -13.68 18.02 13.02
CA GLU A 248 -12.98 16.94 13.74
C GLU A 248 -13.17 15.59 13.07
N CYS A 249 -14.37 15.34 12.52
CA CYS A 249 -14.63 14.15 11.73
C CYS A 249 -13.77 14.13 10.46
N TYR A 250 -13.64 15.23 9.72
CA TYR A 250 -12.76 15.29 8.55
C TYR A 250 -11.29 15.03 8.89
N GLU A 251 -10.78 15.59 9.99
CA GLU A 251 -9.41 15.33 10.44
C GLU A 251 -9.22 13.89 10.91
N LYS A 252 -10.21 13.28 11.57
CA LYS A 252 -10.17 11.85 11.94
C LYS A 252 -10.21 10.94 10.70
N ILE A 253 -11.03 11.27 9.70
CA ILE A 253 -11.06 10.54 8.41
C ILE A 253 -9.71 10.64 7.71
N LYS A 254 -9.05 11.80 7.78
CA LYS A 254 -7.72 12.03 7.23
C LYS A 254 -6.63 11.23 7.95
N GLU A 255 -6.66 11.18 9.29
CA GLU A 255 -5.75 10.35 10.10
C GLU A 255 -5.85 8.86 9.73
N TRP A 256 -7.07 8.38 9.49
CA TRP A 256 -7.34 6.97 9.22
C TRP A 256 -7.10 6.55 7.78
N TYR A 257 -7.53 7.34 6.80
CA TYR A 257 -7.68 6.86 5.42
C TYR A 257 -6.97 7.71 4.34
N ASN A 258 -6.43 8.88 4.69
CA ASN A 258 -5.63 9.72 3.77
C ASN A 258 -4.14 9.34 3.84
N GLY A 259 -3.24 10.19 3.34
CA GLY A 259 -1.81 10.05 3.47
C GLY A 259 -1.11 9.54 2.22
N TYR A 260 -1.82 9.00 1.23
CA TYR A 260 -1.17 8.44 0.04
C TYR A 260 -0.72 9.53 -0.91
N LYS A 261 0.59 9.65 -1.11
CA LYS A 261 1.26 10.54 -2.04
C LYS A 261 2.00 9.75 -3.11
N PHE A 262 1.60 9.92 -4.37
CA PHE A 262 2.14 9.14 -5.49
C PHE A 262 3.27 9.85 -6.25
N SER A 263 3.48 11.15 -6.04
CA SER A 263 4.50 11.92 -6.75
C SER A 263 5.16 12.95 -5.83
N LYS A 264 6.26 13.57 -6.30
CA LYS A 264 7.05 14.54 -5.52
C LYS A 264 6.20 15.70 -4.98
N SER A 265 5.29 16.22 -5.82
CA SER A 265 4.49 17.41 -5.54
C SER A 265 2.98 17.18 -5.65
N GLY A 266 2.55 15.92 -5.78
CA GLY A 266 1.14 15.57 -5.89
C GLY A 266 0.38 15.74 -4.58
N GLU A 267 -0.93 15.90 -4.69
CA GLU A 267 -1.84 15.96 -3.54
C GLU A 267 -1.91 14.60 -2.82
N LEU A 268 -2.17 14.64 -1.52
CA LEU A 268 -2.47 13.47 -0.70
C LEU A 268 -3.90 13.00 -0.96
N VAL A 269 -4.09 11.71 -1.21
CA VAL A 269 -5.41 11.15 -1.48
C VAL A 269 -5.83 10.12 -0.44
N TYR A 270 -7.14 10.03 -0.24
CA TYR A 270 -7.79 8.99 0.55
C TYR A 270 -7.89 7.68 -0.23
N ASN A 271 -7.75 6.56 0.47
CA ASN A 271 -8.07 5.25 -0.08
C ASN A 271 -9.58 5.15 -0.35
N PRO A 272 -10.02 4.92 -1.61
CA PRO A 272 -11.44 4.87 -1.95
C PRO A 272 -12.21 3.81 -1.16
N PHE A 273 -11.67 2.60 -1.06
CA PHE A 273 -12.38 1.48 -0.43
C PHE A 273 -12.57 1.69 1.07
N SER A 274 -11.51 2.03 1.79
CA SER A 274 -11.59 2.27 3.24
C SER A 274 -12.51 3.44 3.56
N THR A 275 -12.45 4.51 2.75
CA THR A 275 -13.33 5.67 2.90
C THR A 275 -14.79 5.28 2.69
N LEU A 276 -15.12 4.57 1.60
CA LEU A 276 -16.51 4.13 1.35
C LEU A 276 -17.01 3.16 2.45
N LYS A 277 -16.14 2.28 2.96
CA LYS A 277 -16.48 1.37 4.06
C LYS A 277 -16.82 2.13 5.34
N LEU A 278 -16.03 3.13 5.71
CA LEU A 278 -16.34 4.04 6.82
C LEU A 278 -17.68 4.75 6.60
N LEU A 279 -17.92 5.31 5.41
CA LEU A 279 -19.16 6.06 5.15
C LEU A 279 -20.42 5.18 5.25
N ASP A 280 -20.29 3.88 5.01
CA ASP A 280 -21.38 2.90 5.17
C ASP A 280 -21.53 2.38 6.61
N SER A 281 -20.42 1.95 7.23
CA SER A 281 -20.40 1.38 8.58
C SER A 281 -20.57 2.44 9.68
N LYS A 282 -20.11 3.67 9.40
CA LYS A 282 -19.95 4.79 10.33
C LYS A 282 -18.97 4.52 11.48
N ASP A 283 -18.12 3.53 11.31
CA ASP A 283 -17.15 3.08 12.30
C ASP A 283 -15.72 3.25 11.78
N PHE A 284 -14.81 3.69 12.64
CA PHE A 284 -13.40 3.86 12.28
C PHE A 284 -12.65 2.56 12.54
N ALA A 285 -12.35 1.83 11.48
CA ALA A 285 -11.62 0.57 11.55
C ALA A 285 -10.66 0.40 10.37
N ALA A 286 -9.80 -0.61 10.45
CA ALA A 286 -8.98 -1.03 9.33
C ALA A 286 -9.80 -1.87 8.34
N TYR A 287 -9.98 -1.35 7.13
CA TYR A 287 -10.78 -1.93 6.03
C TYR A 287 -9.94 -2.38 4.84
N TRP A 288 -8.73 -1.83 4.65
CA TRP A 288 -7.89 -2.11 3.50
C TRP A 288 -7.16 -3.46 3.59
N PHE A 289 -6.87 -3.92 4.81
CA PHE A 289 -5.99 -5.04 5.08
C PHE A 289 -6.72 -6.39 4.94
N GLU A 290 -6.72 -6.95 3.73
CA GLU A 290 -7.23 -8.30 3.46
C GLU A 290 -6.21 -9.20 2.72
N THR A 291 -6.44 -10.50 2.88
CA THR A 291 -5.61 -11.66 2.55
C THR A 291 -5.10 -11.69 1.10
N GLY A 292 -3.78 -11.66 0.88
CA GLY A 292 -3.18 -12.03 -0.41
C GLY A 292 -1.81 -11.43 -0.72
N THR A 293 -1.53 -10.20 -0.28
CA THR A 293 -0.21 -9.55 -0.40
C THR A 293 0.56 -9.44 0.93
N PRO A 294 -0.08 -9.44 2.12
CA PRO A 294 0.67 -9.38 3.38
C PRO A 294 1.64 -10.54 3.54
N SER A 295 1.25 -11.80 3.30
CA SER A 295 2.10 -12.97 3.61
C SER A 295 3.46 -12.90 2.91
N PHE A 296 3.50 -12.74 1.58
CA PHE A 296 4.76 -12.63 0.83
C PHE A 296 5.63 -11.46 1.32
N LEU A 297 5.03 -10.29 1.54
CA LEU A 297 5.77 -9.11 1.99
C LEU A 297 6.30 -9.27 3.41
N ILE A 298 5.47 -9.81 4.29
CA ILE A 298 5.81 -10.07 5.68
C ILE A 298 6.91 -11.14 5.74
N ASP A 299 6.85 -12.19 4.91
CA ASP A 299 7.90 -13.19 4.77
C ASP A 299 9.20 -12.60 4.21
N LEU A 300 9.11 -11.72 3.22
CA LEU A 300 10.26 -11.02 2.65
C LEU A 300 10.92 -10.08 3.67
N ILE A 301 10.12 -9.43 4.51
CA ILE A 301 10.58 -8.53 5.57
C ILE A 301 11.09 -9.31 6.77
N SER A 302 10.48 -10.44 7.14
CA SER A 302 10.91 -11.25 8.28
C SER A 302 12.24 -11.96 8.00
N LYS A 303 12.47 -12.38 6.75
CA LYS A 303 13.75 -12.96 6.29
C LYS A 303 14.88 -11.95 6.14
N ARG A 304 14.56 -10.66 6.03
CA ARG A 304 15.54 -9.58 5.88
C ARG A 304 15.66 -8.87 7.23
N GLU A 305 16.87 -8.55 7.70
CA GLU A 305 17.08 -7.91 9.02
C GLU A 305 16.59 -6.45 9.07
N PHE A 306 15.30 -6.23 8.88
CA PHE A 306 14.72 -4.91 8.68
C PHE A 306 14.44 -4.23 10.03
N ASN A 307 15.06 -3.08 10.28
CA ASN A 307 14.74 -2.27 11.46
C ASN A 307 13.38 -1.58 11.25
N LEU A 308 12.36 -2.08 11.94
CA LEU A 308 10.98 -1.62 11.78
C LEU A 308 10.73 -0.23 12.33
N SER A 309 11.51 0.19 13.33
CA SER A 309 11.42 1.53 13.89
C SER A 309 11.75 2.62 12.85
N ASN A 310 12.54 2.28 11.84
CA ASN A 310 12.90 3.20 10.74
C ASN A 310 11.82 3.28 9.65
N LEU A 311 10.81 2.40 9.63
CA LEU A 311 9.77 2.40 8.59
C LEU A 311 8.86 3.62 8.63
N GLU A 312 8.83 4.37 9.74
CA GLU A 312 8.07 5.62 9.81
C GLU A 312 8.70 6.75 9.00
N GLN A 313 10.03 6.76 8.89
CA GLN A 313 10.81 7.77 8.20
C GLN A 313 12.10 7.15 7.65
N ILE A 314 12.03 6.60 6.43
CA ILE A 314 13.20 6.01 5.77
C ILE A 314 13.55 6.76 4.49
N ASN A 315 14.83 7.10 4.36
CA ASN A 315 15.35 7.74 3.16
C ASN A 315 15.75 6.69 2.12
N VAL A 316 15.28 6.88 0.89
CA VAL A 316 15.57 6.00 -0.24
C VAL A 316 15.97 6.82 -1.46
N SER A 317 16.97 6.37 -2.21
CA SER A 317 17.36 7.00 -3.47
C SER A 317 16.26 6.83 -4.51
N ALA A 318 16.03 7.86 -5.34
CA ALA A 318 15.12 7.76 -6.47
C ALA A 318 15.49 6.62 -7.44
N GLN A 319 16.78 6.24 -7.52
CA GLN A 319 17.27 5.15 -8.36
C GLN A 319 16.73 3.77 -7.93
N SER A 320 16.41 3.60 -6.64
CA SER A 320 15.82 2.36 -6.13
C SER A 320 14.45 2.05 -6.74
N PHE A 321 13.78 3.04 -7.35
CA PHE A 321 12.51 2.85 -8.06
C PHE A 321 12.69 2.57 -9.56
N SER A 322 13.93 2.41 -10.04
CA SER A 322 14.24 2.25 -11.46
C SER A 322 14.83 0.89 -11.83
N SER A 323 15.44 0.17 -10.89
CA SER A 323 16.04 -1.16 -11.11
C SER A 323 15.29 -2.22 -10.32
N PHE A 324 14.73 -3.21 -11.02
CA PHE A 324 14.05 -4.34 -10.41
C PHE A 324 14.43 -5.62 -11.15
N ASP A 325 15.02 -6.55 -10.42
CA ASP A 325 15.13 -7.95 -10.82
C ASP A 325 14.10 -8.76 -10.02
N ILE A 326 13.53 -9.80 -10.64
CA ILE A 326 12.65 -10.72 -9.93
C ILE A 326 13.43 -11.55 -8.90
N GLU A 327 14.75 -11.69 -9.09
CA GLU A 327 15.65 -12.36 -8.15
C GLU A 327 16.10 -11.46 -6.98
N ASP A 328 16.11 -10.14 -7.17
CA ASP A 328 16.43 -9.16 -6.12
C ASP A 328 15.37 -8.05 -6.07
N LEU A 329 14.30 -8.34 -5.32
CA LEU A 329 13.21 -7.41 -5.10
C LEU A 329 13.58 -6.42 -3.98
N PRO A 330 13.80 -5.13 -4.26
CA PRO A 330 14.08 -4.16 -3.22
C PRO A 330 12.82 -3.93 -2.35
N THR A 331 12.95 -4.15 -1.04
CA THR A 331 11.84 -4.15 -0.07
C THR A 331 11.11 -2.81 -0.02
N LEU A 332 11.84 -1.69 0.04
CA LEU A 332 11.26 -0.36 0.21
C LEU A 332 10.40 0.10 -0.98
N PRO A 333 10.88 0.02 -2.24
CA PRO A 333 10.03 0.30 -3.38
C PRO A 333 8.82 -0.62 -3.47
N LEU A 334 8.93 -1.89 -3.06
CA LEU A 334 7.82 -2.82 -3.07
C LEU A 334 6.75 -2.43 -2.03
N LEU A 335 7.16 -2.09 -0.80
CA LEU A 335 6.26 -1.55 0.22
C LEU A 335 5.55 -0.27 -0.23
N TYR A 336 6.24 0.60 -0.98
CA TYR A 336 5.63 1.77 -1.57
C TYR A 336 4.58 1.41 -2.64
N GLN A 337 4.93 0.55 -3.60
CA GLN A 337 4.05 0.16 -4.72
C GLN A 337 2.79 -0.57 -4.24
N THR A 338 2.93 -1.38 -3.20
CA THR A 338 1.84 -2.15 -2.60
C THR A 338 1.00 -1.32 -1.63
N GLY A 339 1.43 -0.10 -1.27
CA GLY A 339 0.65 0.86 -0.49
C GLY A 339 0.90 0.86 1.01
N TYR A 340 1.90 0.11 1.49
CA TYR A 340 2.30 0.11 2.90
C TYR A 340 3.11 1.35 3.28
N LEU A 341 3.92 1.85 2.34
CA LEU A 341 4.64 3.10 2.48
C LEU A 341 4.20 4.13 1.45
N THR A 342 4.43 5.40 1.75
CA THR A 342 4.13 6.52 0.87
C THR A 342 5.19 7.60 0.99
N ILE A 343 5.21 8.55 0.06
CA ILE A 343 6.15 9.67 0.07
C ILE A 343 5.73 10.67 1.15
N LYS A 344 6.59 10.86 2.16
CA LYS A 344 6.45 11.92 3.17
C LYS A 344 7.10 13.21 2.71
N SER A 345 8.29 13.13 2.13
CA SER A 345 9.00 14.28 1.55
C SER A 345 9.94 13.84 0.42
N TYR A 346 10.39 14.81 -0.38
CA TYR A 346 11.39 14.61 -1.42
C TYR A 346 12.48 15.66 -1.26
N VAL A 347 13.74 15.22 -1.36
CA VAL A 347 14.95 16.03 -1.20
C VAL A 347 15.61 16.17 -2.57
N PRO A 348 15.42 17.29 -3.30
CA PRO A 348 15.82 17.39 -4.71
C PRO A 348 17.33 17.27 -4.95
N HIS A 349 18.16 17.86 -4.09
CA HIS A 349 19.60 17.99 -4.32
C HIS A 349 20.37 16.66 -4.27
N ILE A 350 19.84 15.64 -3.58
CA ILE A 350 20.37 14.26 -3.58
C ILE A 350 19.43 13.26 -4.25
N SER A 351 18.32 13.74 -4.84
CA SER A 351 17.28 12.90 -5.43
C SER A 351 16.84 11.75 -4.50
N ALA A 352 16.53 12.07 -3.25
CA ALA A 352 16.09 11.10 -2.26
C ALA A 352 14.64 11.34 -1.83
N TYR A 353 13.89 10.27 -1.59
CA TYR A 353 12.56 10.30 -1.00
C TYR A 353 12.65 9.90 0.47
N CYS A 354 11.87 10.56 1.32
CA CYS A 354 11.54 10.05 2.65
C CYS A 354 10.22 9.30 2.56
N LEU A 355 10.20 8.04 2.95
CA LEU A 355 9.03 7.18 2.98
C LEU A 355 8.55 6.94 4.41
N GLY A 356 7.25 6.73 4.57
CA GLY A 356 6.62 6.35 5.84
C GLY A 356 5.22 5.76 5.61
N PHE A 357 4.59 5.24 6.67
CA PHE A 357 3.21 4.76 6.58
C PHE A 357 2.26 5.88 6.14
N PRO A 358 1.29 5.63 5.25
CA PRO A 358 0.37 6.68 4.79
C PRO A 358 -0.51 7.21 5.92
N ASN A 359 -1.10 6.30 6.70
CA ASN A 359 -2.08 6.59 7.73
C ASN A 359 -2.07 5.56 8.85
N ARG A 360 -2.95 5.80 9.83
CA ARG A 360 -3.14 4.92 10.98
C ARG A 360 -3.59 3.51 10.59
N GLU A 361 -4.53 3.38 9.65
CA GLU A 361 -5.03 2.07 9.18
C GLU A 361 -3.87 1.17 8.74
N VAL A 362 -3.05 1.65 7.81
CA VAL A 362 -1.94 0.86 7.26
C VAL A 362 -0.88 0.61 8.31
N SER A 363 -0.54 1.62 9.11
CA SER A 363 0.47 1.46 10.14
C SER A 363 0.07 0.41 11.18
N GLN A 364 -1.18 0.43 11.63
CA GLN A 364 -1.68 -0.51 12.63
C GLN A 364 -1.72 -1.92 12.06
N SER A 365 -2.39 -2.13 10.93
CA SER A 365 -2.55 -3.48 10.37
C SER A 365 -1.23 -4.10 9.91
N PHE A 366 -0.31 -3.30 9.38
CA PHE A 366 1.04 -3.79 9.04
C PHE A 366 1.80 -4.23 10.29
N SER A 367 1.77 -3.43 11.36
CA SER A 367 2.39 -3.79 12.65
C SER A 367 1.76 -5.04 13.26
N GLU A 368 0.43 -5.17 13.24
CA GLU A 368 -0.29 -6.35 13.75
C GLU A 368 0.08 -7.62 12.99
N SER A 369 0.09 -7.55 11.64
CA SER A 369 0.44 -8.70 10.81
C SER A 369 1.89 -9.13 11.00
N LEU A 370 2.79 -8.17 11.16
CA LEU A 370 4.19 -8.46 11.38
C LEU A 370 4.43 -9.09 12.76
N LEU A 371 3.82 -8.54 13.81
CA LEU A 371 3.88 -9.14 15.14
C LEU A 371 3.30 -10.56 15.15
N THR A 372 2.16 -10.76 14.48
CA THR A 372 1.52 -12.08 14.37
C THR A 372 2.40 -13.08 13.63
N SER A 373 3.15 -12.65 12.61
CA SER A 373 4.08 -13.52 11.88
C SER A 373 5.24 -14.02 12.73
N PHE A 374 5.61 -13.26 13.77
CA PHE A 374 6.63 -13.68 14.73
C PHE A 374 6.07 -14.55 15.85
N ALA A 375 4.75 -14.63 16.06
CA ALA A 375 4.16 -15.28 17.22
C ALA A 375 3.43 -16.59 16.89
N ARG A 376 3.46 -17.54 17.83
CA ARG A 376 2.74 -18.83 17.70
C ARG A 376 1.22 -18.71 17.79
N SER A 377 0.71 -17.70 18.50
CA SER A 377 -0.72 -17.58 18.84
C SER A 377 -1.19 -16.13 18.77
N GLN A 378 -2.02 -15.81 17.78
CA GLN A 378 -2.58 -14.47 17.59
C GLN A 378 -3.48 -14.03 18.76
N SER A 379 -4.31 -14.94 19.29
CA SER A 379 -5.23 -14.64 20.39
C SER A 379 -4.49 -14.30 21.69
N GLU A 380 -3.38 -15.00 21.95
CA GLU A 380 -2.54 -14.78 23.12
C GLU A 380 -1.77 -13.46 23.02
N CYS A 381 -1.22 -13.14 21.84
CA CYS A 381 -0.63 -11.83 21.57
C CYS A 381 -1.63 -10.68 21.80
N ASN A 382 -2.86 -10.80 21.28
CA ASN A 382 -3.87 -9.76 21.46
C ASN A 382 -4.23 -9.55 22.94
N LYS A 383 -4.32 -10.64 23.72
CA LYS A 383 -4.56 -10.56 25.16
C LYS A 383 -3.42 -9.83 25.88
N LEU A 384 -2.17 -10.19 25.59
CA LEU A 384 -1.00 -9.55 26.17
C LEU A 384 -0.91 -8.06 25.78
N LEU A 385 -1.21 -7.72 24.52
CA LEU A 385 -1.24 -6.32 24.07
C LEU A 385 -2.28 -5.49 24.85
N PHE A 386 -3.45 -6.06 25.13
CA PHE A 386 -4.47 -5.40 25.96
C PHE A 386 -3.97 -5.19 27.39
N GLU A 387 -3.34 -6.19 27.99
CA GLU A 387 -2.79 -6.11 29.35
C GLU A 387 -1.63 -5.10 29.44
N ILE A 388 -0.74 -5.05 28.44
CA ILE A 388 0.34 -4.07 28.33
C ILE A 388 -0.24 -2.66 28.20
N SER A 389 -1.26 -2.49 27.34
CA SER A 389 -1.94 -1.20 27.17
C SER A 389 -2.56 -0.72 28.47
N ALA A 390 -3.32 -1.60 29.14
CA ALA A 390 -3.95 -1.29 30.43
C ALA A 390 -2.91 -0.93 31.50
N ASN A 391 -1.80 -1.67 31.58
CA ASN A 391 -0.72 -1.40 32.53
C ASN A 391 -0.08 -0.01 32.30
N LEU A 392 0.16 0.38 31.04
CA LEU A 392 0.73 1.69 30.72
C LEU A 392 -0.21 2.85 31.10
N TYR A 393 -1.52 2.63 31.18
CA TYR A 393 -2.49 3.60 31.71
C TYR A 393 -2.56 3.65 33.25
N THR A 394 -2.00 2.67 33.97
CA THR A 394 -2.01 2.64 35.44
C THR A 394 -1.14 3.75 36.04
N GLN A 395 -1.61 4.32 37.17
CA GLN A 395 -0.89 5.36 37.92
C GLN A 395 -0.83 4.98 39.41
N PRO A 396 0.36 4.75 39.99
CA PRO A 396 1.69 4.79 39.36
C PRO A 396 1.90 3.67 38.33
N TRP A 397 2.93 3.79 37.49
CA TRP A 397 3.26 2.75 36.51
C TRP A 397 3.81 1.49 37.20
N GLU A 398 3.12 0.36 37.03
CA GLU A 398 3.51 -0.95 37.55
C GLU A 398 4.55 -1.63 36.62
N TYR A 399 5.78 -1.10 36.65
CA TYR A 399 6.85 -1.48 35.73
C TYR A 399 7.25 -2.96 35.78
N SER A 400 7.21 -3.62 36.95
CA SER A 400 7.54 -5.05 37.03
C SER A 400 6.54 -5.89 36.25
N GLN A 401 5.25 -5.63 36.42
CA GLN A 401 4.21 -6.32 35.65
C GLN A 401 4.33 -6.02 34.15
N PHE A 402 4.68 -4.79 33.77
CA PHE A 402 4.93 -4.44 32.38
C PHE A 402 6.04 -5.31 31.77
N PHE A 403 7.18 -5.45 32.45
CA PHE A 403 8.30 -6.24 31.94
C PHE A 403 7.99 -7.74 31.91
N ASP A 404 7.23 -8.26 32.87
CA ASP A 404 6.74 -9.65 32.84
C ASP A 404 5.84 -9.90 31.61
N LEU A 405 4.92 -8.97 31.31
CA LEU A 405 4.06 -9.05 30.12
C LEU A 405 4.87 -8.98 28.82
N MET A 406 5.89 -8.13 28.76
CA MET A 406 6.80 -8.03 27.61
C MET A 406 7.61 -9.31 27.43
N ALA A 407 8.15 -9.89 28.52
CA ALA A 407 8.88 -11.15 28.50
C ALA A 407 7.99 -12.32 28.04
N HIS A 408 6.73 -12.38 28.52
CA HIS A 408 5.75 -13.36 28.06
C HIS A 408 5.47 -13.23 26.57
N LEU A 409 5.34 -12.00 26.06
CA LEU A 409 5.12 -11.77 24.63
C LEU A 409 6.32 -12.25 23.79
N LEU A 410 7.55 -11.97 24.23
CA LEU A 410 8.77 -12.45 23.56
C LEU A 410 8.86 -13.98 23.57
N ALA A 411 8.42 -14.64 24.65
CA ALA A 411 8.41 -16.10 24.76
C ALA A 411 7.45 -16.79 23.78
N LEU A 412 6.48 -16.07 23.19
CA LEU A 412 5.58 -16.61 22.16
C LEU A 412 6.25 -16.76 20.79
N ILE A 413 7.48 -16.26 20.63
CA ILE A 413 8.19 -16.24 19.37
C ILE A 413 8.92 -17.59 19.16
N PRO A 414 8.66 -18.33 18.07
CA PRO A 414 9.38 -19.54 17.73
C PRO A 414 10.89 -19.34 17.64
N TYR A 415 11.65 -20.38 18.02
CA TYR A 415 13.10 -20.31 18.06
C TYR A 415 13.75 -20.14 16.66
N ASP A 416 13.06 -20.56 15.60
CA ASP A 416 13.49 -20.56 14.21
C ASP A 416 13.29 -19.19 13.54
N LEU A 417 12.47 -18.31 14.12
CA LEU A 417 12.26 -16.93 13.67
C LEU A 417 13.17 -15.92 14.39
N TYR A 418 14.04 -16.41 15.27
CA TYR A 418 14.90 -15.57 16.09
C TYR A 418 16.20 -15.20 15.37
N VAL A 419 16.49 -13.90 15.36
CA VAL A 419 17.77 -13.34 14.91
C VAL A 419 18.54 -12.84 16.13
N LYS A 420 19.76 -13.34 16.34
CA LYS A 420 20.65 -13.02 17.50
C LYS A 420 21.24 -11.60 17.43
N HIS A 421 20.38 -10.58 17.39
CA HIS A 421 20.77 -9.19 17.31
C HIS A 421 19.88 -8.30 18.19
N GLU A 422 20.49 -7.35 18.89
CA GLU A 422 19.81 -6.39 19.76
C GLU A 422 18.68 -5.63 19.02
N ARG A 423 18.91 -5.26 17.76
CA ARG A 423 17.92 -4.60 16.87
C ARG A 423 16.63 -5.39 16.67
N TYR A 424 16.69 -6.71 16.76
CA TYR A 424 15.51 -7.58 16.66
C TYR A 424 14.57 -7.31 17.84
N PHE A 425 15.11 -7.30 19.06
CA PHE A 425 14.36 -6.99 20.27
C PHE A 425 13.83 -5.55 20.27
N HIS A 426 14.61 -4.59 19.78
CA HIS A 426 14.15 -3.20 19.66
C HIS A 426 12.91 -3.11 18.76
N SER A 427 12.93 -3.82 17.63
CA SER A 427 11.83 -3.82 16.65
C SER A 427 10.56 -4.44 17.24
N LEU A 428 10.68 -5.56 17.97
CA LEU A 428 9.55 -6.21 18.65
C LEU A 428 8.99 -5.36 19.80
N PHE A 429 9.88 -4.74 20.58
CA PHE A 429 9.48 -3.82 21.65
C PHE A 429 8.70 -2.64 21.07
N TYR A 430 9.26 -2.00 20.05
CA TYR A 430 8.65 -0.87 19.37
C TYR A 430 7.26 -1.23 18.79
N LEU A 431 7.15 -2.37 18.09
CA LEU A 431 5.87 -2.86 17.57
C LEU A 431 4.84 -3.05 18.69
N THR A 432 5.24 -3.70 19.78
CA THR A 432 4.36 -4.00 20.92
C THR A 432 3.78 -2.74 21.53
N ILE A 433 4.61 -1.73 21.81
CA ILE A 433 4.15 -0.45 22.40
C ILE A 433 3.22 0.31 21.46
N LYS A 434 3.56 0.31 20.16
CA LYS A 434 2.74 0.97 19.15
C LYS A 434 1.37 0.30 19.03
N LEU A 435 1.32 -1.04 19.03
CA LEU A 435 0.07 -1.81 19.01
C LEU A 435 -0.72 -1.70 20.31
N ALA A 436 -0.06 -1.47 21.45
CA ALA A 436 -0.71 -1.12 22.70
C ALA A 436 -1.35 0.29 22.68
N GLY A 437 -1.20 1.04 21.58
CA GLY A 437 -1.87 2.33 21.36
C GLY A 437 -1.07 3.55 21.82
N PHE A 438 0.22 3.41 22.09
CA PHE A 438 1.08 4.48 22.58
C PHE A 438 2.00 5.04 21.49
N GLN A 439 2.28 6.34 21.57
CA GLN A 439 3.31 6.97 20.75
C GLN A 439 4.68 6.65 21.35
N ILE A 440 5.54 6.05 20.53
CA ILE A 440 6.92 5.69 20.89
C ILE A 440 7.85 6.27 19.83
N GLY A 441 8.78 7.12 20.26
CA GLY A 441 9.86 7.63 19.43
C GLY A 441 11.07 6.70 19.54
N ALA A 442 11.54 6.17 18.42
CA ALA A 442 12.78 5.41 18.38
C ALA A 442 13.94 6.31 17.98
N GLU A 443 15.15 6.00 18.45
CA GLU A 443 16.37 6.62 17.95
C GLU A 443 16.39 8.17 18.09
N ILE A 444 15.81 8.72 19.17
CA ILE A 444 15.72 10.19 19.34
C ILE A 444 17.12 10.76 19.54
N HIS A 445 17.51 11.65 18.61
CA HIS A 445 18.81 12.30 18.61
C HIS A 445 18.81 13.46 19.61
N THR A 446 19.69 13.38 20.60
CA THR A 446 19.96 14.44 21.57
C THR A 446 21.35 15.03 21.31
N GLN A 447 21.70 16.14 21.98
CA GLN A 447 23.02 16.75 21.81
C GLN A 447 24.19 15.84 22.21
N GLN A 448 23.96 14.83 23.06
CA GLN A 448 25.02 13.99 23.64
C GLN A 448 24.99 12.52 23.17
N GLY A 449 23.95 12.11 22.43
CA GLY A 449 23.77 10.73 21.98
C GLY A 449 22.37 10.47 21.44
N ARG A 450 22.01 9.20 21.32
CA ARG A 450 20.74 8.74 20.78
C ARG A 450 20.10 7.77 21.77
N THR A 451 18.86 8.03 22.20
CA THR A 451 18.08 7.08 23.02
C THR A 451 17.61 5.93 22.15
N ASP A 452 17.46 4.73 22.71
CA ASP A 452 16.85 3.64 21.95
C ASP A 452 15.35 3.84 21.74
N ALA A 453 14.59 4.14 22.79
CA ALA A 453 13.17 4.45 22.68
C ALA A 453 12.67 5.40 23.78
N VAL A 454 11.69 6.23 23.44
CA VAL A 454 10.97 7.07 24.40
C VAL A 454 9.47 6.95 24.19
N LEU A 455 8.75 6.60 25.24
CA LEU A 455 7.29 6.59 25.28
C LEU A 455 6.80 7.89 25.94
N GLU A 456 6.06 8.69 25.18
CA GLU A 456 5.43 9.91 25.68
C GLU A 456 3.93 9.69 25.84
N ALA A 457 3.49 9.47 27.08
CA ALA A 457 2.07 9.43 27.41
C ALA A 457 1.59 10.80 27.91
N LYS A 458 0.27 10.96 28.04
CA LYS A 458 -0.33 12.20 28.56
C LYS A 458 0.12 12.54 29.98
N ASP A 459 0.49 11.52 30.75
CA ASP A 459 0.65 11.56 32.19
C ASP A 459 2.03 11.07 32.67
N LYS A 460 2.89 10.57 31.78
CA LYS A 460 4.26 10.15 32.10
C LYS A 460 5.17 10.17 30.86
N VAL A 461 6.48 10.18 31.10
CA VAL A 461 7.51 9.94 30.06
C VAL A 461 8.36 8.76 30.50
N ILE A 462 8.59 7.81 29.61
CA ILE A 462 9.45 6.66 29.88
C ILE A 462 10.57 6.63 28.84
N ILE A 463 11.82 6.68 29.29
CA ILE A 463 13.02 6.61 28.46
C ILE A 463 13.59 5.20 28.61
N PHE A 464 13.60 4.45 27.52
CA PHE A 464 14.13 3.10 27.47
C PHE A 464 15.53 3.09 26.84
N GLU A 465 16.41 2.33 27.47
CA GLU A 465 17.71 1.98 26.92
C GLU A 465 17.87 0.46 27.03
N PHE A 466 18.22 -0.18 25.93
CA PHE A 466 18.34 -1.62 25.84
C PHE A 466 19.80 -2.05 25.83
N LYS A 467 20.04 -3.29 26.24
CA LYS A 467 21.32 -3.97 26.15
C LYS A 467 21.10 -5.42 25.74
N LEU A 468 22.12 -6.02 25.12
CA LEU A 468 22.17 -7.45 24.82
C LEU A 468 23.32 -8.10 25.58
N ASN A 469 23.01 -9.04 26.49
CA ASN A 469 23.98 -9.74 27.32
C ASN A 469 24.87 -8.80 28.18
N GLU A 470 24.34 -7.66 28.63
CA GLU A 470 24.99 -6.76 29.60
C GLU A 470 24.13 -6.55 30.86
N SER A 471 24.42 -5.53 31.68
CA SER A 471 23.63 -5.24 32.89
C SER A 471 22.59 -4.14 32.64
N PRO A 472 21.37 -4.24 33.20
CA PRO A 472 20.38 -3.14 33.16
C PRO A 472 20.90 -1.83 33.75
N GLN A 473 21.76 -1.91 34.78
CA GLN A 473 22.43 -0.75 35.38
C GLN A 473 23.29 0.02 34.37
N ALA A 474 24.01 -0.68 33.48
CA ALA A 474 24.79 -0.03 32.42
C ALA A 474 23.91 0.81 31.48
N ALA A 475 22.68 0.36 31.23
CA ALA A 475 21.69 1.09 30.44
C ALA A 475 21.21 2.34 31.18
N ILE A 476 20.90 2.23 32.49
CA ILE A 476 20.57 3.39 33.33
C ILE A 476 21.72 4.40 33.38
N ASP A 477 22.96 3.93 33.55
CA ASP A 477 24.16 4.77 33.59
C ASP A 477 24.34 5.52 32.27
N GLN A 478 24.07 4.86 31.13
CA GLN A 478 24.09 5.49 29.81
C GLN A 478 23.04 6.60 29.70
N ILE A 479 21.78 6.35 30.11
CA ILE A 479 20.72 7.36 30.11
C ILE A 479 21.14 8.57 30.97
N MET A 480 21.70 8.32 32.15
CA MET A 480 22.12 9.35 33.10
C MET A 480 23.32 10.15 32.58
N GLN A 481 24.33 9.48 32.02
CA GLN A 481 25.54 10.10 31.48
C GLN A 481 25.22 11.00 30.28
N LYS A 482 24.33 10.54 29.40
CA LYS A 482 23.92 11.26 28.19
C LYS A 482 22.79 12.26 28.43
N LYS A 483 22.23 12.25 29.65
CA LYS A 483 21.19 13.17 30.14
C LYS A 483 19.95 13.24 29.25
N TYR A 484 19.51 12.11 28.71
CA TYR A 484 18.38 12.06 27.78
C TYR A 484 17.07 12.63 28.37
N TYR A 485 16.93 12.60 29.69
CA TYR A 485 15.79 13.15 30.41
C TYR A 485 15.68 14.68 30.40
N GLU A 486 16.75 15.42 30.09
CA GLU A 486 16.73 16.90 30.08
C GLU A 486 15.68 17.47 29.10
N LEU A 487 15.41 16.78 27.99
CA LEU A 487 14.38 17.18 27.01
C LEU A 487 12.96 17.23 27.61
N TYR A 488 12.70 16.44 28.66
CA TYR A 488 11.36 16.21 29.20
C TYR A 488 11.13 16.85 30.57
N GLN A 489 12.16 17.46 31.18
CA GLN A 489 12.07 18.08 32.51
C GLN A 489 10.99 19.17 32.62
N LYS A 490 10.71 19.88 31.51
CA LYS A 490 9.69 20.94 31.47
C LYS A 490 8.26 20.40 31.27
N SER A 491 8.08 19.09 31.12
CA SER A 491 6.78 18.52 30.76
C SER A 491 5.81 18.36 31.93
N ASN A 492 6.23 18.63 33.18
CA ASN A 492 5.45 18.41 34.42
C ASN A 492 4.91 16.97 34.60
N ARG A 493 5.43 16.01 33.82
CA ARG A 493 5.10 14.58 33.91
C ARG A 493 6.20 13.85 34.70
N PRO A 494 5.88 12.82 35.50
CA PRO A 494 6.89 11.91 36.04
C PRO A 494 7.73 11.30 34.90
N ILE A 495 9.05 11.28 35.10
CA ILE A 495 10.01 10.75 34.12
C ILE A 495 10.59 9.46 34.68
N TYR A 496 10.40 8.36 33.96
CA TYR A 496 10.97 7.06 34.26
C TYR A 496 12.14 6.78 33.32
N LEU A 497 13.27 6.36 33.88
CA LEU A 497 14.42 5.85 33.15
C LEU A 497 14.39 4.32 33.31
N ALA A 498 14.31 3.60 32.20
CA ALA A 498 14.17 2.15 32.18
C ALA A 498 15.33 1.52 31.41
N GLY A 499 16.22 0.85 32.13
CA GLY A 499 17.30 0.05 31.56
C GLY A 499 16.85 -1.40 31.44
N ILE A 500 17.03 -2.01 30.27
CA ILE A 500 16.55 -3.36 29.98
C ILE A 500 17.70 -4.19 29.42
N ASN A 501 17.89 -5.40 29.93
CA ASN A 501 18.79 -6.37 29.32
C ASN A 501 17.99 -7.49 28.64
N PHE A 502 18.35 -7.76 27.40
CA PHE A 502 17.92 -8.93 26.65
C PHE A 502 19.01 -10.01 26.74
N ASN A 503 18.57 -11.23 26.97
CA ASN A 503 19.43 -12.39 26.90
C ASN A 503 19.41 -13.00 25.50
N GLY A 504 20.57 -13.05 24.84
CA GLY A 504 20.68 -13.59 23.49
C GLY A 504 20.45 -15.10 23.39
N GLU A 505 20.60 -15.84 24.49
CA GLU A 505 20.41 -17.29 24.59
C GLU A 505 18.99 -17.66 25.01
N GLU A 506 18.46 -17.02 26.06
CA GLU A 506 17.09 -17.21 26.57
C GLU A 506 16.04 -16.49 25.71
N ARG A 507 16.47 -15.53 24.88
CA ARG A 507 15.66 -14.83 23.87
C ARG A 507 14.51 -14.03 24.48
N SER A 508 14.74 -13.53 25.68
CA SER A 508 13.78 -12.80 26.48
C SER A 508 14.48 -11.68 27.24
N ILE A 509 13.70 -10.93 28.01
CA ILE A 509 14.21 -10.01 29.02
C ILE A 509 14.60 -10.85 30.24
N ASP A 510 15.87 -10.78 30.65
CA ASP A 510 16.37 -11.45 31.86
C ASP A 510 16.69 -10.47 33.00
N GLY A 511 16.60 -9.15 32.74
CA GLY A 511 16.74 -8.13 33.75
C GLY A 511 16.26 -6.75 33.32
N TRP A 512 15.77 -5.97 34.29
CA TRP A 512 15.41 -4.56 34.11
C TRP A 512 15.73 -3.76 35.37
N GLU A 513 15.93 -2.46 35.20
CA GLU A 513 16.06 -1.50 36.28
C GLU A 513 15.30 -0.22 35.93
N VAL A 514 14.56 0.34 36.89
CA VAL A 514 13.77 1.56 36.69
C VAL A 514 14.10 2.58 37.75
N LYS A 515 14.35 3.81 37.31
CA LYS A 515 14.56 4.98 38.16
C LYS A 515 13.57 6.08 37.81
N GLN A 516 12.82 6.55 38.79
CA GLN A 516 11.96 7.73 38.64
C GLN A 516 12.72 9.00 39.05
N LEU A 517 12.63 10.06 38.24
CA LEU A 517 13.22 11.38 38.51
C LEU A 517 12.25 12.34 39.20
#